data_AF-A0A9X3A367-F1
#
_entry.id   AF-A0A9X3A367-F1
#
_cell.length_a   1.000
_cell.length_b   1.000
_cell.length_c   1.000
_cell.angle_alpha   90.00
_cell.angle_beta   90.00
_cell.angle_gamma   90.00
#
_symmetry.space_group_name_H-M   'P 1'
#
loop_
_entity.id
_entity.type
_entity.pdbx_description
1 polymer ?
#
loop_
_entity_poly.entity_id
_entity_poly.type
_entity_poly.pdbx_seq_one_letter_code
_entity_poly.pdbx_strand_id
1 'polypeptide(L)'
;MTTGTQEELLTTRAADGRALIGHVVVCRAGGEVAVAHLGADGVTTGEWVAPVGESLLERCEGRALLAWDAAEAVAVVREWALADGATDVNLVTVTLSEALTEVAEARAGYAAVVAEKQAARLESGDLRWPVTLPDPLPATLEDLRRRARVVVPSDVSEAVAQARLICGLGEWVVRRWQENAVALSRREYLRAEFGEPSVLAPRWEERLAGA
;
A
#
# COMPACT_ATOMS: atom_id res chain seq x y z
N MET A 1 37.88 -5.91 4.38
CA MET A 1 36.55 -6.30 4.89
C MET A 1 35.55 -5.32 4.30
N THR A 2 35.04 -5.66 3.13
CA THR A 2 34.00 -4.90 2.42
C THR A 2 32.66 -5.21 3.08
N THR A 3 32.11 -4.21 3.76
CA THR A 3 30.71 -4.20 4.21
C THR A 3 29.83 -4.19 2.96
N GLY A 4 29.33 -5.36 2.57
CA GLY A 4 28.31 -5.48 1.54
C GLY A 4 27.02 -4.86 2.03
N THR A 5 26.75 -3.62 1.62
CA THR A 5 25.42 -3.03 1.72
C THR A 5 24.54 -3.73 0.67
N GLN A 6 24.04 -4.91 1.01
CA GLN A 6 23.02 -5.58 0.21
C GLN A 6 21.67 -4.96 0.59
N GLU A 7 21.48 -3.70 0.21
CA GLU A 7 20.16 -3.23 -0.21
C GLU A 7 19.86 -4.03 -1.48
N GLU A 8 19.39 -5.25 -1.29
CA GLU A 8 18.69 -5.96 -2.35
C GLU A 8 17.40 -5.16 -2.56
N LEU A 9 17.49 -4.16 -3.44
CA LEU A 9 16.39 -3.29 -3.80
C LEU A 9 15.24 -4.19 -4.24
N LEU A 10 14.21 -4.26 -3.40
CA LEU A 10 12.97 -4.93 -3.76
C LEU A 10 12.52 -4.36 -5.10
N THR A 11 12.35 -5.24 -6.08
CA THR A 11 12.10 -4.82 -7.46
C THR A 11 10.73 -4.14 -7.52
N THR A 12 10.66 -2.96 -8.16
CA THR A 12 9.39 -2.29 -8.49
C THR A 12 8.71 -2.89 -9.72
N ARG A 13 9.01 -4.16 -10.01
CA ARG A 13 8.34 -4.97 -11.01
C ARG A 13 7.57 -6.09 -10.32
N ALA A 14 6.42 -6.40 -10.88
CA ALA A 14 5.66 -7.57 -10.48
C ALA A 14 6.43 -8.86 -10.80
N ALA A 15 6.00 -9.99 -10.22
CA ALA A 15 6.55 -11.32 -10.49
C ALA A 15 6.52 -11.70 -11.99
N ASP A 16 5.60 -11.13 -12.77
CA ASP A 16 5.50 -11.31 -14.22
C ASP A 16 6.33 -10.31 -15.06
N GLY A 17 7.08 -9.42 -14.39
CA GLY A 17 7.99 -8.45 -15.01
C GLY A 17 7.37 -7.09 -15.36
N ARG A 18 6.06 -6.89 -15.18
CA ARG A 18 5.39 -5.58 -15.40
C ARG A 18 5.85 -4.54 -14.38
N ALA A 19 5.96 -3.29 -14.79
CA ALA A 19 6.33 -2.20 -13.89
C ALA A 19 5.15 -1.82 -12.98
N LEU A 20 5.40 -1.73 -11.68
CA LEU A 20 4.43 -1.28 -10.69
C LEU A 20 4.48 0.25 -10.61
N ILE A 21 3.59 0.92 -11.34
CA ILE A 21 3.54 2.40 -11.44
C ILE A 21 3.17 3.02 -10.08
N GLY A 22 2.33 2.32 -9.30
CA GLY A 22 1.90 2.71 -7.95
C GLY A 22 0.44 3.11 -7.90
N HIS A 23 0.10 3.92 -6.92
CA HIS A 23 -1.26 4.23 -6.53
C HIS A 23 -1.61 5.68 -6.83
N VAL A 24 -2.90 5.90 -6.95
CA VAL A 24 -3.51 7.22 -6.95
C VAL A 24 -4.53 7.29 -5.80
N VAL A 25 -4.49 8.39 -5.06
CA VAL A 25 -5.45 8.73 -4.02
C VAL A 25 -6.29 9.88 -4.56
N VAL A 26 -7.61 9.76 -4.49
CA VAL A 26 -8.55 10.79 -4.93
C VAL A 26 -9.48 11.12 -3.76
N CYS A 27 -9.49 12.38 -3.33
CA CYS A 27 -10.34 12.86 -2.24
C CYS A 27 -11.09 14.11 -2.66
N ARG A 28 -12.40 14.15 -2.44
CA ARG A 28 -13.25 15.32 -2.71
C ARG A 28 -13.72 15.89 -1.38
N ALA A 29 -13.58 17.19 -1.19
CA ALA A 29 -14.12 17.87 -0.02
C ALA A 29 -14.40 19.33 -0.34
N GLY A 30 -15.56 19.84 0.12
CA GLY A 30 -16.01 21.18 -0.23
C GLY A 30 -16.14 21.35 -1.75
N GLY A 31 -15.55 22.42 -2.28
CA GLY A 31 -15.54 22.73 -3.71
C GLY A 31 -14.32 22.23 -4.47
N GLU A 32 -13.51 21.33 -3.88
CA GLU A 32 -12.23 20.88 -4.45
C GLU A 32 -12.11 19.36 -4.50
N VAL A 33 -11.24 18.88 -5.39
CA VAL A 33 -10.76 17.51 -5.48
C VAL A 33 -9.24 17.52 -5.43
N ALA A 34 -8.66 16.71 -4.56
CA ALA A 34 -7.23 16.47 -4.48
C ALA A 34 -6.90 15.09 -5.05
N VAL A 35 -5.80 15.02 -5.80
CA VAL A 35 -5.20 13.80 -6.33
C VAL A 35 -3.76 13.71 -5.84
N ALA A 36 -3.37 12.56 -5.29
CA ALA A 36 -2.00 12.32 -4.87
C ALA A 36 -1.50 10.96 -5.39
N HIS A 37 -0.19 10.87 -5.68
CA HIS A 37 0.45 9.63 -6.12
C HIS A 37 1.29 9.02 -5.00
N LEU A 38 1.17 7.71 -4.84
CA LEU A 38 2.00 6.92 -3.93
C LEU A 38 2.69 5.82 -4.73
N GLY A 39 4.02 5.81 -4.78
CA GLY A 39 4.79 4.75 -5.44
C GLY A 39 4.51 3.36 -4.86
N ALA A 40 4.90 2.31 -5.59
CA ALA A 40 4.81 0.93 -5.08
C ALA A 40 5.71 0.70 -3.86
N ASP A 41 6.75 1.52 -3.69
CA ASP A 41 7.65 1.56 -2.53
C ASP A 41 7.11 2.35 -1.34
N GLY A 42 5.93 2.98 -1.48
CA GLY A 42 5.31 3.82 -0.46
C GLY A 42 5.79 5.27 -0.45
N VAL A 43 6.55 5.73 -1.46
CA VAL A 43 6.99 7.13 -1.54
C VAL A 43 5.94 7.98 -2.25
N THR A 44 5.52 9.09 -1.64
CA THR A 44 4.63 10.06 -2.31
C THR A 44 5.38 10.75 -3.45
N THR A 45 4.82 10.70 -4.67
CA THR A 45 5.50 11.16 -5.90
C THR A 45 4.85 12.36 -6.57
N GLY A 46 3.65 12.77 -6.14
CA GLY A 46 2.97 13.96 -6.68
C GLY A 46 1.67 14.26 -5.95
N GLU A 47 1.25 15.53 -6.03
CA GLU A 47 0.02 16.05 -5.44
C GLU A 47 -0.53 17.17 -6.34
N TRP A 48 -1.84 17.12 -6.62
CA TRP A 48 -2.57 18.07 -7.45
C TRP A 48 -3.92 18.38 -6.80
N VAL A 49 -4.42 19.59 -7.04
CA VAL A 49 -5.73 20.05 -6.56
C VAL A 49 -6.44 20.76 -7.69
N ALA A 50 -7.72 20.50 -7.85
CA ALA A 50 -8.57 21.19 -8.81
C ALA A 50 -9.95 21.48 -8.20
N PRO A 51 -10.65 22.53 -8.65
CA PRO A 51 -12.06 22.72 -8.32
C PRO A 51 -12.91 21.54 -8.77
N VAL A 52 -14.03 21.30 -8.08
CA VAL A 52 -15.03 20.32 -8.53
C VAL A 52 -15.54 20.72 -9.92
N GLY A 53 -15.49 19.77 -10.87
CA GLY A 53 -15.85 19.97 -12.26
C GLY A 53 -14.66 20.09 -13.20
N GLU A 54 -13.45 20.34 -12.68
CA GLU A 54 -12.21 20.23 -13.45
C GLU A 54 -11.67 18.79 -13.33
N SER A 55 -11.26 18.22 -14.47
CA SER A 55 -10.81 16.83 -14.56
C SER A 55 -9.32 16.71 -14.23
N LEU A 56 -8.99 15.77 -13.34
CA LEU A 56 -7.62 15.31 -13.10
C LEU A 56 -7.45 13.84 -13.55
N LEU A 57 -8.27 13.39 -14.50
CA LEU A 57 -8.32 11.98 -14.94
C LEU A 57 -6.97 11.49 -15.47
N GLU A 58 -6.23 12.31 -16.21
CA GLU A 58 -4.88 11.99 -16.72
C GLU A 58 -3.90 11.60 -15.59
N ARG A 59 -4.15 12.05 -14.35
CA ARG A 59 -3.34 11.70 -13.18
C ARG A 59 -3.68 10.33 -12.63
N CYS A 60 -4.80 9.72 -13.04
CA CYS A 60 -5.22 8.40 -12.56
C CYS A 60 -4.75 7.26 -13.48
N GLU A 61 -4.25 7.56 -14.68
CA GLU A 61 -3.89 6.55 -15.68
C GLU A 61 -2.81 5.57 -15.20
N GLY A 62 -3.06 4.27 -15.39
CA GLY A 62 -2.14 3.18 -15.06
C GLY A 62 -1.86 3.02 -13.57
N ARG A 63 -2.73 3.52 -12.68
CA ARG A 63 -2.56 3.47 -11.22
C ARG A 63 -3.77 2.89 -10.54
N ALA A 64 -3.54 2.11 -9.48
CA ALA A 64 -4.62 1.62 -8.64
C ALA A 64 -5.11 2.72 -7.68
N LEU A 65 -6.44 2.84 -7.53
CA LEU A 65 -7.06 3.73 -6.56
C LEU A 65 -6.84 3.19 -5.15
N LEU A 66 -6.07 3.92 -4.33
CA LEU A 66 -5.84 3.61 -2.93
C LEU A 66 -6.78 4.42 -2.05
N ALA A 67 -7.55 3.74 -1.21
CA ALA A 67 -8.47 4.37 -0.27
C ALA A 67 -8.68 3.53 0.99
N TRP A 68 -9.37 4.09 1.99
CA TRP A 68 -9.98 3.27 3.04
C TRP A 68 -11.29 2.66 2.55
N ASP A 69 -12.15 3.50 1.97
CA ASP A 69 -13.34 3.14 1.20
C ASP A 69 -13.21 3.79 -0.18
N ALA A 70 -13.22 2.98 -1.23
CA ALA A 70 -12.99 3.45 -2.60
C ALA A 70 -14.25 4.00 -3.27
N ALA A 71 -15.44 3.90 -2.66
CA ALA A 71 -16.70 4.25 -3.31
C ALA A 71 -16.73 5.69 -3.83
N GLU A 72 -16.31 6.65 -2.99
CA GLU A 72 -16.26 8.06 -3.37
C GLU A 72 -15.20 8.32 -4.45
N ALA A 73 -13.98 7.82 -4.26
CA ALA A 73 -12.90 7.98 -5.23
C ALA A 73 -13.28 7.42 -6.62
N VAL A 74 -13.91 6.25 -6.66
CA VAL A 74 -14.42 5.63 -7.89
C VAL A 74 -15.51 6.49 -8.52
N ALA A 75 -16.43 7.06 -7.73
CA ALA A 75 -17.47 7.94 -8.25
C ALA A 75 -16.86 9.20 -8.91
N VAL A 76 -15.89 9.84 -8.26
CA VAL A 76 -15.18 11.01 -8.79
C VAL A 76 -14.49 10.69 -10.12
N VAL A 77 -13.74 9.58 -10.19
CA VAL A 77 -13.02 9.21 -11.42
C VAL A 77 -13.98 8.86 -12.56
N ARG A 78 -15.11 8.20 -12.25
CA ARG A 78 -16.17 7.92 -13.24
C ARG A 78 -16.85 9.19 -13.75
N GLU A 79 -17.09 10.17 -12.88
CA GLU A 79 -17.63 11.47 -13.29
C GLU A 79 -16.70 12.19 -14.27
N TRP A 80 -15.39 12.20 -14.00
CA TRP A 80 -14.39 12.77 -14.90
C TRP A 80 -14.35 12.05 -16.25
N ALA A 81 -14.30 10.72 -16.23
CA ALA A 81 -14.28 9.94 -17.46
C ALA A 81 -15.52 10.14 -18.32
N LEU A 82 -16.70 10.22 -17.69
CA LEU A 82 -17.94 10.52 -18.40
C LEU A 82 -17.89 11.92 -19.04
N ALA A 83 -17.35 12.92 -18.34
CA ALA A 83 -17.18 14.27 -18.87
C ALA A 83 -16.20 14.30 -20.05
N ASP A 84 -15.16 13.46 -20.02
CA ASP A 84 -14.16 13.30 -21.09
C ASP A 84 -14.65 12.38 -22.23
N GLY A 85 -15.88 11.85 -22.14
CA GLY A 85 -16.51 11.02 -23.17
C GLY A 85 -16.15 9.52 -23.12
N ALA A 86 -15.42 9.09 -22.09
CA ALA A 86 -15.13 7.68 -21.84
C ALA A 86 -16.33 6.99 -21.14
N THR A 87 -16.73 5.84 -21.67
CA THR A 87 -17.86 5.05 -21.15
C THR A 87 -17.44 3.81 -20.36
N ASP A 88 -16.17 3.42 -20.47
CA ASP A 88 -15.59 2.29 -19.74
C ASP A 88 -14.21 2.68 -19.22
N VAL A 89 -14.08 2.75 -17.90
CA VAL A 89 -12.81 3.00 -17.23
C VAL A 89 -12.50 1.77 -16.40
N ASN A 90 -11.42 1.09 -16.76
CA ASN A 90 -10.88 0.03 -15.93
C ASN A 90 -10.28 0.64 -14.67
N LEU A 91 -11.00 0.56 -13.55
CA LEU A 91 -10.56 1.07 -12.25
C LEU A 91 -10.19 -0.10 -11.36
N VAL A 92 -8.90 -0.23 -11.08
CA VAL A 92 -8.41 -1.11 -10.02
C VAL A 92 -8.44 -0.36 -8.71
N THR A 93 -8.99 -0.98 -7.67
CA THR A 93 -9.00 -0.44 -6.31
C THR A 93 -8.17 -1.31 -5.37
N VAL A 94 -7.53 -0.65 -4.40
CA VAL A 94 -6.87 -1.27 -3.27
C VAL A 94 -7.33 -0.56 -2.01
N THR A 95 -7.79 -1.32 -1.01
CA THR A 95 -8.15 -0.75 0.28
C THR A 95 -7.02 -0.94 1.30
N LEU A 96 -6.80 0.09 2.13
CA LEU A 96 -5.79 0.06 3.20
C LEU A 96 -6.06 -1.06 4.23
N SER A 97 -7.33 -1.38 4.48
CA SER A 97 -7.74 -2.42 5.42
C SER A 97 -7.38 -3.83 4.92
N GLU A 98 -7.59 -4.11 3.63
CA GLU A 98 -7.22 -5.39 3.01
C GLU A 98 -5.69 -5.54 2.93
N ALA A 99 -5.00 -4.49 2.51
CA ALA A 99 -3.54 -4.47 2.47
C ALA A 99 -2.93 -4.73 3.86
N LEU A 100 -3.46 -4.11 4.91
CA LEU A 100 -3.01 -4.33 6.28
C LEU A 100 -3.33 -5.75 6.79
N THR A 101 -4.49 -6.29 6.40
CA THR A 101 -4.86 -7.69 6.70
C THR A 101 -3.84 -8.65 6.11
N GLU A 102 -3.44 -8.44 4.86
CA GLU A 102 -2.45 -9.28 4.18
C GLU A 102 -1.08 -9.24 4.87
N VAL A 103 -0.64 -8.04 5.33
CA VAL A 103 0.58 -7.91 6.15
C VAL A 103 0.48 -8.75 7.42
N ALA A 104 -0.66 -8.72 8.11
CA ALA A 104 -0.87 -9.47 9.35
C ALA A 104 -0.93 -10.99 9.11
N GLU A 105 -1.63 -11.43 8.06
CA GLU A 105 -1.69 -12.83 7.63
C GLU A 105 -0.29 -13.39 7.33
N ALA A 106 0.54 -12.63 6.61
CA ALA A 106 1.92 -13.02 6.33
C ALA A 106 2.75 -13.16 7.61
N ARG A 107 2.61 -12.24 8.59
CA ARG A 107 3.30 -12.36 9.88
C ARG A 107 2.88 -13.60 10.65
N ALA A 108 1.58 -13.89 10.68
CA ALA A 108 1.04 -15.08 11.32
C ALA A 108 1.56 -16.36 10.64
N GLY A 109 1.57 -16.40 9.31
CA GLY A 109 2.12 -17.53 8.53
C GLY A 109 3.61 -17.76 8.83
N TYR A 110 4.43 -16.71 8.82
CA TYR A 110 5.85 -16.83 9.14
C TYR A 110 6.07 -17.33 10.58
N ALA A 111 5.30 -16.81 11.53
CA ALA A 111 5.37 -17.24 12.93
C ALA A 111 4.99 -18.70 13.11
N ALA A 112 3.97 -19.19 12.39
CA ALA A 112 3.55 -20.59 12.42
C ALA A 112 4.67 -21.53 11.94
N VAL A 113 5.30 -21.23 10.81
CA VAL A 113 6.40 -22.05 10.25
C VAL A 113 7.62 -22.05 11.17
N VAL A 114 7.94 -20.91 11.80
CA VAL A 114 9.03 -20.85 12.79
C VAL A 114 8.70 -21.67 14.03
N ALA A 115 7.47 -21.58 14.54
CA ALA A 115 7.04 -22.38 15.68
C ALA A 115 7.11 -23.90 15.38
N GLU A 116 6.71 -24.32 14.17
CA GLU A 116 6.83 -25.72 13.74
C GLU A 116 8.29 -26.20 13.71
N LYS A 117 9.20 -25.39 13.14
CA LYS A 117 10.63 -25.72 13.09
C LYS A 117 11.26 -25.79 14.48
N GLN A 118 10.91 -24.86 15.38
CA GLN A 118 11.36 -24.87 16.77
C GLN A 118 10.82 -26.11 17.51
N ALA A 119 9.57 -26.50 17.29
CA ALA A 119 8.99 -27.71 17.87
C ALA A 119 9.69 -28.98 17.36
N ALA A 120 10.11 -29.00 16.09
CA ALA A 120 10.93 -30.04 15.50
C ALA A 120 12.42 -30.00 15.92
N ARG A 121 12.81 -29.07 16.80
CA ARG A 121 14.19 -28.83 17.26
C ARG A 121 15.16 -28.52 16.12
N LEU A 122 14.66 -27.96 15.03
CA LEU A 122 15.50 -27.44 13.95
C LEU A 122 16.01 -26.05 14.33
N GLU A 123 17.20 -25.69 13.84
CA GLU A 123 17.75 -24.35 14.06
C GLU A 123 16.88 -23.30 13.34
N SER A 124 16.15 -22.52 14.12
CA SER A 124 15.35 -21.40 13.63
C SER A 124 15.35 -20.27 14.64
N GLY A 125 15.96 -19.14 14.28
CA GLY A 125 15.99 -17.95 15.12
C GLY A 125 14.65 -17.21 15.15
N ASP A 126 14.33 -16.61 16.30
CA ASP A 126 13.08 -15.89 16.54
C ASP A 126 12.77 -14.83 15.48
N LEU A 127 11.48 -14.65 15.18
CA LEU A 127 10.99 -13.54 14.38
C LEU A 127 10.80 -12.31 15.25
N ARG A 128 11.34 -11.18 14.79
CA ARG A 128 11.15 -9.87 15.42
C ARG A 128 10.87 -8.84 14.34
N TRP A 129 9.74 -8.15 14.49
CA TRP A 129 9.40 -7.01 13.65
C TRP A 129 9.66 -5.71 14.40
N PRO A 130 10.18 -4.67 13.75
CA PRO A 130 10.41 -3.36 14.38
C PRO A 130 9.13 -2.75 14.97
N VAL A 131 7.99 -2.97 14.33
CA VAL A 131 6.69 -2.44 14.75
C VAL A 131 5.71 -3.59 14.94
N THR A 132 5.11 -3.70 16.12
CA THR A 132 4.03 -4.67 16.39
C THR A 132 2.73 -4.18 15.75
N LEU A 133 2.03 -5.07 15.03
CA LEU A 133 0.68 -4.77 14.54
C LEU A 133 -0.33 -4.86 15.69
N PRO A 134 -1.38 -4.02 15.70
CA PRO A 134 -2.44 -4.12 16.69
C PRO A 134 -3.24 -5.42 16.51
N ASP A 135 -3.72 -5.99 17.62
CA ASP A 135 -4.66 -7.11 17.66
C ASP A 135 -5.83 -6.73 18.59
N PRO A 136 -7.06 -6.55 18.07
CA PRO A 136 -7.44 -6.69 16.66
C PRO A 136 -6.85 -5.59 15.75
N LEU A 137 -6.81 -5.86 14.44
CA LEU A 137 -6.47 -4.86 13.43
C LEU A 137 -7.46 -3.68 13.46
N PRO A 138 -7.05 -2.47 13.00
CA PRO A 138 -7.90 -1.29 13.02
C PRO A 138 -9.15 -1.49 12.17
N ALA A 139 -10.33 -1.23 12.74
CA ALA A 139 -11.61 -1.34 12.06
C ALA A 139 -12.02 -0.05 11.32
N THR A 140 -11.35 1.07 11.62
CA THR A 140 -11.65 2.38 11.02
C THR A 140 -10.38 3.10 10.58
N LEU A 141 -10.55 4.03 9.63
CA LEU A 141 -9.48 4.91 9.18
C LEU A 141 -8.83 5.70 10.33
N GLU A 142 -9.66 6.19 11.26
CA GLU A 142 -9.21 6.94 12.43
C GLU A 142 -8.41 6.07 13.41
N ASP A 143 -8.81 4.81 13.60
CA ASP A 143 -8.03 3.86 14.39
C ASP A 143 -6.64 3.62 13.79
N LEU A 144 -6.59 3.40 12.47
CA LEU A 144 -5.32 3.22 11.76
C LEU A 144 -4.45 4.48 11.86
N ARG A 145 -5.02 5.67 11.66
CA ARG A 145 -4.32 6.97 11.80
C ARG A 145 -3.67 7.12 13.16
N ARG A 146 -4.42 6.87 14.25
CA ARG A 146 -3.91 6.98 15.62
C ARG A 146 -2.75 6.03 15.89
N ARG A 147 -2.83 4.80 15.34
CA ARG A 147 -1.77 3.78 15.46
C ARG A 147 -0.53 4.12 14.65
N ALA A 148 -0.74 4.57 13.41
CA ALA A 148 0.33 4.97 12.51
C ALA A 148 0.98 6.31 12.90
N ARG A 149 0.33 7.07 13.79
CA ARG A 149 0.74 8.42 14.22
C ARG A 149 0.89 9.38 13.04
N VAL A 150 0.05 9.23 12.02
CA VAL A 150 0.02 10.14 10.88
C VAL A 150 -0.66 11.43 11.29
N VAL A 151 0.08 12.53 11.13
CA VAL A 151 -0.41 13.88 11.42
C VAL A 151 -1.17 14.39 10.21
N VAL A 152 -2.37 14.90 10.44
CA VAL A 152 -3.19 15.54 9.40
C VAL A 152 -2.83 17.02 9.40
N PRO A 153 -2.33 17.59 8.29
CA PRO A 153 -2.06 19.02 8.20
C PRO A 153 -3.35 19.82 8.33
N SER A 154 -3.33 20.91 9.10
CA SER A 154 -4.49 21.79 9.33
C SER A 154 -4.44 23.09 8.52
N ASP A 155 -3.34 23.33 7.80
CA ASP A 155 -3.04 24.53 7.03
C ASP A 155 -3.38 24.40 5.54
N VAL A 156 -4.02 23.29 5.15
CA VAL A 156 -4.41 22.98 3.77
C VAL A 156 -5.92 22.73 3.68
N SER A 157 -6.46 22.68 2.46
CA SER A 157 -7.87 22.33 2.27
C SER A 157 -8.16 20.89 2.70
N GLU A 158 -9.41 20.61 3.06
CA GLU A 158 -9.82 19.30 3.56
C GLU A 158 -9.53 18.17 2.57
N ALA A 159 -9.70 18.41 1.26
CA ALA A 159 -9.40 17.43 0.23
C ALA A 159 -7.91 17.05 0.23
N VAL A 160 -7.01 18.04 0.34
CA VAL A 160 -5.56 17.82 0.44
C VAL A 160 -5.20 17.10 1.73
N ALA A 161 -5.79 17.52 2.86
CA ALA A 161 -5.54 16.91 4.16
C ALA A 161 -5.92 15.42 4.16
N GLN A 162 -7.06 15.07 3.55
CA GLN A 162 -7.50 13.68 3.39
C GLN A 162 -6.58 12.90 2.44
N ALA A 163 -6.20 13.47 1.29
CA ALA A 163 -5.29 12.80 0.35
C ALA A 163 -3.94 12.47 1.01
N ARG A 164 -3.35 13.43 1.71
CA ARG A 164 -2.10 13.25 2.46
C ARG A 164 -2.24 12.22 3.59
N LEU A 165 -3.38 12.20 4.28
CA LEU A 165 -3.67 11.20 5.29
C LEU A 165 -3.65 9.79 4.68
N ILE A 166 -4.37 9.56 3.59
CA ILE A 166 -4.41 8.25 2.92
C ILE A 166 -3.03 7.86 2.39
N CYS A 167 -2.28 8.78 1.77
CA CYS A 167 -0.90 8.53 1.35
C CYS A 167 0.01 8.13 2.52
N GLY A 168 -0.02 8.89 3.62
CA GLY A 168 0.81 8.60 4.80
C GLY A 168 0.45 7.26 5.46
N LEU A 169 -0.82 6.87 5.42
CA LEU A 169 -1.25 5.55 5.86
C LEU A 169 -0.82 4.45 4.89
N GLY A 170 -0.92 4.69 3.58
CA GLY A 170 -0.41 3.78 2.54
C GLY A 170 1.08 3.52 2.71
N GLU A 171 1.88 4.58 2.86
CA GLU A 171 3.31 4.49 3.18
C GLU A 171 3.55 3.65 4.44
N TRP A 172 2.77 3.90 5.51
CA TRP A 172 2.90 3.14 6.75
C TRP A 172 2.64 1.63 6.53
N VAL A 173 1.62 1.25 5.76
CA VAL A 173 1.31 -0.16 5.47
C VAL A 173 2.40 -0.79 4.60
N VAL A 174 2.85 -0.10 3.54
CA VAL A 174 3.95 -0.58 2.68
C VAL A 174 5.22 -0.83 3.49
N ARG A 175 5.58 0.06 4.43
CA ARG A 175 6.71 -0.16 5.34
C ARG A 175 6.53 -1.40 6.23
N ARG A 176 5.31 -1.72 6.68
CA ARG A 176 5.05 -2.95 7.45
C ARG A 176 5.20 -4.21 6.60
N TRP A 177 4.85 -4.14 5.31
CA TRP A 177 5.13 -5.21 4.37
C TRP A 177 6.64 -5.38 4.14
N GLN A 178 7.38 -4.29 3.93
CA GLN A 178 8.84 -4.35 3.74
C GLN A 178 9.56 -4.98 4.94
N GLU A 179 9.06 -4.78 6.17
CA GLU A 179 9.53 -5.52 7.35
C GLU A 179 9.32 -7.04 7.23
N ASN A 180 8.21 -7.49 6.65
CA ASN A 180 7.95 -8.90 6.35
C ASN A 180 8.93 -9.41 5.27
N ALA A 181 9.11 -8.65 4.18
CA ALA A 181 10.03 -9.00 3.11
C ALA A 181 11.48 -9.17 3.62
N VAL A 182 11.94 -8.30 4.54
CA VAL A 182 13.25 -8.43 5.20
C VAL A 182 13.32 -9.66 6.12
N ALA A 183 12.22 -10.00 6.81
CA ALA A 183 12.18 -11.21 7.65
C ALA A 183 12.27 -12.49 6.80
N LEU A 184 11.59 -12.48 5.64
CA LEU A 184 11.58 -13.53 4.63
C LEU A 184 12.94 -13.70 3.95
N SER A 185 13.56 -12.60 3.48
CA SER A 185 14.84 -12.64 2.74
C SER A 185 15.98 -13.30 3.52
N ARG A 186 16.00 -13.10 4.84
CA ARG A 186 17.02 -13.64 5.74
C ARG A 186 16.89 -15.14 6.03
N ARG A 187 15.83 -15.81 5.56
CA ARG A 187 15.49 -17.19 5.95
C ARG A 187 15.09 -18.03 4.76
N GLU A 188 16.02 -18.86 4.28
CA GLU A 188 15.80 -19.75 3.14
C GLU A 188 14.57 -20.64 3.29
N TYR A 189 14.34 -21.18 4.49
CA TYR A 189 13.18 -22.04 4.73
C TYR A 189 11.84 -21.30 4.66
N LEU A 190 11.79 -19.99 4.94
CA LEU A 190 10.57 -19.22 4.71
C LEU A 190 10.42 -18.93 3.22
N ARG A 191 11.50 -18.65 2.50
CA ARG A 191 11.44 -18.44 1.03
C ARG A 191 10.99 -19.68 0.27
N ALA A 192 11.43 -20.86 0.72
CA ALA A 192 10.99 -22.12 0.14
C ALA A 192 9.45 -22.32 0.23
N GLU A 193 8.80 -21.71 1.22
CA GLU A 193 7.36 -21.87 1.47
C GLU A 193 6.52 -20.69 0.98
N PHE A 194 7.00 -19.46 1.16
CA PHE A 194 6.27 -18.23 0.85
C PHE A 194 6.75 -17.51 -0.42
N GLY A 195 7.78 -18.04 -1.10
CA GLY A 195 8.38 -17.45 -2.29
C GLY A 195 9.44 -16.40 -1.99
N GLU A 196 9.88 -15.70 -3.03
CA GLU A 196 10.87 -14.63 -2.92
C GLU A 196 10.25 -13.33 -2.39
N PRO A 197 11.01 -12.50 -1.67
CA PRO A 197 10.53 -11.23 -1.17
C PRO A 197 10.22 -10.24 -2.31
N SER A 198 9.10 -9.53 -2.17
CA SER A 198 8.60 -8.52 -3.13
C SER A 198 8.39 -7.16 -2.46
N VAL A 199 8.28 -6.10 -3.27
CA VAL A 199 8.08 -4.72 -2.77
C VAL A 199 6.70 -4.50 -2.14
N LEU A 200 5.70 -5.25 -2.60
CA LEU A 200 4.32 -5.23 -2.10
C LEU A 200 3.84 -6.65 -1.80
N ALA A 201 2.79 -6.76 -1.00
CA ALA A 201 2.16 -8.05 -0.70
C ALA A 201 1.58 -8.68 -1.98
N PRO A 202 1.60 -10.01 -2.16
CA PRO A 202 1.23 -10.65 -3.43
C PRO A 202 -0.14 -10.23 -3.98
N ARG A 203 -1.20 -10.20 -3.16
CA ARG A 203 -2.54 -9.80 -3.64
C ARG A 203 -2.59 -8.32 -3.98
N TRP A 204 -1.83 -7.49 -3.26
CA TRP A 204 -1.68 -6.08 -3.58
C TRP A 204 -0.94 -5.90 -4.91
N GLU A 205 0.18 -6.60 -5.10
CA GLU A 205 0.97 -6.57 -6.33
C GLU A 205 0.16 -7.00 -7.56
N GLU A 206 -0.58 -8.11 -7.45
CA GLU A 206 -1.46 -8.62 -8.51
C GLU A 206 -2.51 -7.59 -8.93
N ARG A 207 -3.13 -6.90 -7.96
CA ARG A 207 -4.08 -5.83 -8.24
C ARG A 207 -3.39 -4.69 -8.98
N LEU A 208 -2.26 -4.23 -8.45
CA LEU A 208 -1.54 -3.11 -9.04
C LEU A 208 -1.06 -3.41 -10.47
N ALA A 209 -0.66 -4.65 -10.75
CA ALA A 209 -0.30 -5.06 -12.09
C ALA A 209 -1.49 -5.03 -13.07
N GLY A 210 -2.73 -5.16 -12.58
CA GLY A 210 -3.96 -5.06 -13.38
C GLY A 210 -4.44 -3.63 -13.67
N ALA A 211 -3.78 -2.60 -13.11
CA ALA A 211 -4.08 -1.19 -13.34
C ALA A 211 -3.42 -0.68 -14.63
#